data_AF-A0A4R4Q6S5-F1
#
_entry.id   AF-A0A4R4Q6S5-F1
#
_cell.length_a   1.000
_cell.length_b   1.000
_cell.length_c   1.000
_cell.angle_alpha   90.00
_cell.angle_beta   90.00
_cell.angle_gamma   90.00
#
_symmetry.space_group_name_H-M   'P 1'
#
loop_
_entity.id
_entity.type
_entity.pdbx_description
1 polymer ?
#
loop_
_entity_poly.entity_id
_entity_poly.type
_entity_poly.pdbx_seq_one_letter_code
_entity_poly.pdbx_strand_id
1 'polypeptide(L)'
;AGTPRFLAPMLEIIDAWDGAARLTTRPIVIRGDEVDEVHRALIDTERRGVVFVAGNDDSLPSIPWTNRIANLTRFTIGMASCYVLDGEATQLLNDRLGQAHAVLPGRLRTFRSQVQPDSVVDGLRHRVLSAERIADDNEQPRLARVLASNAQLQALEQPLPSSVARVHRMLERIADDMLVHRLGDVSSKRPSLVPSQPKAAAVETRGSDRQQDDVSAQQGMLLDYLKIKVGVDDLTVDRIDEIVRLIEVGRSSQEAQNDIASRLAQLQAELDETQKAYHDVKWQLDDEQIENRDAVDRLTRSAETERTLRHRLASMGQAEVAWTAQPSEADISRPDSFGELLRWLPKLQHVVFTGDPDCAEELDSNDPLGAWASKTWDALLVLQDYAAAKVDGRWTRDMHGFLENTPDGCHQWSTRRHARDESEEVRTNPAFWRKRVLPVPVSVIPAGEIFMGAHFKIAQFAMISPRMHYYDHTAQSGRIYVGYIGRHLPTGQTN
;
A
#
# COMPACT_ATOMS: atom_id res chain seq x y z
N ALA A 1 8.54 -19.01 -1.39
CA ALA A 1 7.36 -19.56 -0.71
C ALA A 1 7.44 -21.08 -0.75
N GLY A 2 7.47 -21.75 0.40
CA GLY A 2 7.44 -23.20 0.46
C GLY A 2 6.80 -23.62 1.77
N THR A 3 5.78 -24.48 1.70
CA THR A 3 5.19 -25.10 2.89
C THR A 3 6.28 -25.86 3.64
N PRO A 4 6.41 -25.69 4.97
CA PRO A 4 7.34 -26.48 5.76
C PRO A 4 7.12 -27.98 5.54
N ARG A 5 8.19 -28.74 5.31
CA ARG A 5 8.07 -30.16 4.91
C ARG A 5 7.38 -31.04 5.95
N PHE A 6 7.38 -30.63 7.22
CA PHE A 6 6.76 -31.38 8.31
C PHE A 6 5.24 -31.22 8.37
N LEU A 7 4.68 -30.20 7.71
CA LEU A 7 3.28 -29.82 7.89
C LEU A 7 2.31 -30.83 7.26
N ALA A 8 2.63 -31.35 6.07
CA ALA A 8 1.78 -32.35 5.42
C ALA A 8 1.71 -33.67 6.23
N PRO A 9 2.84 -34.27 6.68
CA PRO A 9 2.79 -35.43 7.58
C PRO A 9 2.01 -35.18 8.87
N MET A 10 2.10 -33.98 9.45
CA MET A 10 1.35 -33.66 10.66
C MET A 10 -0.16 -33.60 10.43
N LEU A 11 -0.60 -32.97 9.32
CA LEU A 11 -2.02 -32.86 8.97
C LEU A 11 -2.66 -34.18 8.56
N GLU A 12 -1.86 -35.21 8.24
CA GLU A 12 -2.36 -36.57 8.03
C GLU A 12 -2.68 -37.30 9.35
N ILE A 13 -2.12 -36.84 10.46
CA ILE A 13 -2.26 -37.48 11.79
C ILE A 13 -3.19 -36.67 12.70
N ILE A 14 -3.25 -35.36 12.51
CA ILE A 14 -3.94 -34.42 13.39
C ILE A 14 -5.08 -33.74 12.64
N ASP A 15 -6.27 -33.72 13.24
CA ASP A 15 -7.37 -32.87 12.81
C ASP A 15 -7.08 -31.41 13.18
N ALA A 16 -6.57 -30.65 12.22
CA ALA A 16 -6.28 -29.23 12.37
C ALA A 16 -7.43 -28.37 11.84
N TRP A 17 -7.70 -27.28 12.56
CA TRP A 17 -8.81 -26.36 12.28
C TRP A 17 -8.35 -24.91 12.42
N ASP A 18 -8.91 -24.04 11.58
CA ASP A 18 -8.81 -22.59 11.68
C ASP A 18 -10.24 -22.03 11.79
N GLY A 19 -10.67 -21.78 13.02
CA GLY A 19 -12.10 -21.66 13.33
C GLY A 19 -12.84 -22.93 12.92
N ALA A 20 -13.93 -22.77 12.18
CA ALA A 20 -14.73 -23.84 11.59
C ALA A 20 -14.15 -24.39 10.28
N ALA A 21 -13.05 -23.83 9.77
CA ALA A 21 -12.44 -24.30 8.53
C ALA A 21 -11.43 -25.43 8.79
N ARG A 22 -11.66 -26.61 8.22
CA ARG A 22 -10.74 -27.75 8.36
C ARG A 22 -9.50 -27.57 7.50
N LEU A 23 -8.32 -27.79 8.06
CA LEU A 23 -7.04 -27.70 7.35
C LEU A 23 -6.61 -29.09 6.90
N THR A 24 -6.52 -29.29 5.59
CA THR A 24 -6.19 -30.58 4.96
C THR A 24 -5.03 -30.42 3.98
N THR A 25 -4.40 -31.55 3.60
CA THR A 25 -3.33 -31.58 2.58
C THR A 25 -3.87 -31.52 1.15
N ARG A 26 -5.17 -31.83 0.95
CA ARG A 26 -5.88 -31.79 -0.32
C ARG A 26 -7.23 -31.08 -0.17
N PRO A 27 -7.77 -30.49 -1.25
CA PRO A 27 -9.10 -29.88 -1.21
C PRO A 27 -10.18 -30.87 -0.77
N ILE A 28 -11.12 -30.39 0.04
CA ILE A 28 -12.29 -31.14 0.50
C ILE A 28 -13.37 -31.00 -0.57
N VAL A 29 -13.89 -32.12 -1.08
CA VAL A 29 -15.01 -32.11 -2.03
C VAL A 29 -16.31 -32.03 -1.24
N ILE A 30 -17.17 -31.09 -1.59
CA ILE A 30 -18.42 -30.77 -0.88
C ILE A 30 -19.59 -31.02 -1.81
N ARG A 31 -20.56 -31.80 -1.31
CA ARG A 31 -21.83 -32.08 -1.99
C ARG A 31 -22.96 -31.21 -1.44
N GLY A 32 -24.12 -31.23 -2.10
CA GLY A 32 -25.28 -30.40 -1.74
C GLY A 32 -25.70 -30.51 -0.27
N ASP A 33 -25.61 -31.69 0.33
CA ASP A 33 -25.93 -31.96 1.74
C ASP A 33 -24.88 -31.45 2.74
N GLU A 34 -23.67 -31.13 2.27
CA GLU A 34 -22.51 -30.72 3.08
C GLU A 34 -22.24 -29.20 3.03
N VAL A 35 -23.05 -28.42 2.29
CA VAL A 35 -22.86 -26.97 2.07
C VAL A 35 -22.80 -26.17 3.36
N ASP A 36 -23.48 -26.63 4.41
CA ASP A 36 -23.46 -26.04 5.75
C ASP A 36 -22.04 -25.93 6.33
N GLU A 37 -21.16 -26.89 6.02
CA GLU A 37 -19.77 -26.89 6.47
C GLU A 37 -19.01 -25.69 5.89
N VAL A 38 -19.13 -25.49 4.58
CA VAL A 38 -18.45 -24.40 3.87
C VAL A 38 -19.01 -23.05 4.30
N HIS A 39 -20.34 -22.92 4.36
CA HIS A 39 -20.97 -21.68 4.79
C HIS A 39 -20.51 -21.28 6.20
N ARG A 40 -20.49 -22.24 7.15
CA ARG A 40 -20.01 -22.01 8.52
C ARG A 40 -18.53 -21.60 8.54
N ALA A 41 -17.68 -22.26 7.76
CA ALA A 41 -16.27 -21.91 7.63
C ALA A 41 -16.04 -20.50 7.05
N LEU A 42 -16.93 -20.01 6.19
CA LEU A 42 -16.82 -18.67 5.61
C LEU A 42 -17.24 -17.56 6.59
N ILE A 43 -18.35 -17.73 7.30
CA ILE A 43 -18.87 -16.71 8.22
C ILE A 43 -18.21 -16.71 9.61
N ASP A 44 -17.34 -17.69 9.90
CA ASP A 44 -16.64 -17.76 11.17
C ASP A 44 -15.73 -16.54 11.39
N THR A 45 -15.98 -15.82 12.48
CA THR A 45 -15.24 -14.64 12.90
C THR A 45 -13.90 -14.96 13.56
N GLU A 46 -13.74 -16.17 14.10
CA GLU A 46 -12.51 -16.65 14.73
C GLU A 46 -11.48 -17.18 13.72
N ARG A 47 -11.94 -17.48 12.49
CA ARG A 47 -11.05 -17.89 11.39
C ARG A 47 -10.08 -16.77 11.04
N ARG A 48 -8.79 -17.11 10.96
CA ARG A 48 -7.71 -16.15 10.66
C ARG A 48 -7.22 -16.25 9.22
N GLY A 49 -7.14 -17.47 8.69
CA GLY A 49 -6.64 -17.80 7.37
C GLY A 49 -7.67 -17.56 6.25
N VAL A 50 -7.18 -17.69 5.02
CA VAL A 50 -8.04 -17.63 3.84
C VAL A 50 -8.71 -18.98 3.59
N VAL A 51 -9.91 -18.94 3.00
CA VAL A 51 -10.57 -20.13 2.48
C VAL A 51 -10.69 -20.02 0.97
N PHE A 52 -10.20 -21.04 0.29
CA PHE A 52 -10.35 -21.22 -1.15
C PHE A 52 -11.62 -22.02 -1.42
N VAL A 53 -12.50 -21.50 -2.28
CA VAL A 53 -13.71 -22.22 -2.70
C VAL A 53 -13.75 -22.27 -4.21
N ALA A 54 -13.73 -23.48 -4.77
CA ALA A 54 -13.83 -23.72 -6.20
C ALA A 54 -15.23 -24.20 -6.56
N GLY A 55 -15.90 -23.47 -7.46
CA GLY A 55 -17.22 -23.86 -7.96
C GLY A 55 -17.10 -24.90 -9.07
N ASN A 56 -18.10 -25.75 -9.20
CA ASN A 56 -18.24 -26.70 -10.31
C ASN A 56 -19.67 -26.67 -10.86
N ASP A 57 -19.88 -27.29 -12.02
CA ASP A 57 -21.20 -27.61 -12.55
C ASP A 57 -21.17 -28.99 -13.25
N ASP A 58 -22.31 -29.41 -13.79
CA ASP A 58 -22.44 -30.69 -14.49
C ASP A 58 -21.64 -30.75 -15.80
N SER A 59 -21.16 -29.62 -16.31
CA SER A 59 -20.38 -29.54 -17.55
C SER A 59 -18.89 -29.83 -17.31
N LEU A 60 -18.42 -29.69 -16.07
CA LEU A 60 -17.02 -29.81 -15.70
C LEU A 60 -16.71 -31.13 -14.98
N PRO A 61 -15.71 -31.90 -15.46
CA PRO A 61 -15.38 -33.19 -14.87
C PRO A 61 -14.76 -33.00 -13.47
N SER A 62 -15.42 -33.55 -12.46
CA SER A 62 -15.11 -33.31 -11.03
C SER A 62 -13.68 -33.71 -10.66
N ILE A 63 -13.23 -34.92 -11.03
CA ILE A 63 -11.89 -35.44 -10.66
C ILE A 63 -10.75 -34.59 -11.27
N PRO A 64 -10.71 -34.33 -12.59
CA PRO A 64 -9.73 -33.41 -13.18
C PRO A 64 -9.75 -32.02 -12.53
N TRP A 65 -10.93 -31.49 -12.24
CA TRP A 65 -11.08 -30.18 -11.61
C TRP A 65 -10.49 -30.16 -10.19
N THR A 66 -10.85 -31.13 -9.34
CA THR A 66 -10.27 -31.25 -7.99
C THR A 66 -8.75 -31.40 -8.02
N ASN A 67 -8.21 -32.17 -8.97
CA ASN A 67 -6.76 -32.32 -9.14
C ASN A 67 -6.10 -31.01 -9.58
N ARG A 68 -6.75 -30.23 -10.45
CA ARG A 68 -6.26 -28.90 -10.86
C ARG A 68 -6.22 -27.95 -9.67
N ILE A 69 -7.28 -27.89 -8.88
CA ILE A 69 -7.33 -27.05 -7.67
C ILE A 69 -6.28 -27.50 -6.65
N ALA A 70 -6.12 -28.81 -6.42
CA ALA A 70 -5.08 -29.34 -5.52
C ALA A 70 -3.67 -28.89 -5.93
N ASN A 71 -3.38 -28.88 -7.25
CA ASN A 71 -2.12 -28.38 -7.76
C ASN A 71 -1.95 -26.88 -7.57
N LEU A 72 -3.01 -26.08 -7.74
CA LEU A 72 -2.99 -24.64 -7.51
C LEU A 72 -2.76 -24.29 -6.03
N THR A 73 -3.33 -25.05 -5.10
CA THR A 73 -3.26 -24.76 -3.65
C THR A 73 -2.17 -25.55 -2.92
N ARG A 74 -1.31 -26.29 -3.61
CA ARG A 74 -0.30 -27.17 -2.97
C ARG A 74 0.70 -26.46 -2.05
N PHE A 75 0.91 -25.16 -2.24
CA PHE A 75 1.81 -24.35 -1.40
C PHE A 75 1.08 -23.62 -0.27
N THR A 76 -0.22 -23.86 -0.08
CA THR A 76 -1.04 -23.23 0.96
C THR A 76 -1.42 -24.20 2.09
N ILE A 77 -0.86 -25.41 2.09
CA ILE A 77 -1.13 -26.44 3.10
C ILE A 77 -0.86 -25.88 4.50
N GLY A 78 -1.87 -25.98 5.37
CA GLY A 78 -1.89 -25.50 6.75
C GLY A 78 -1.88 -23.98 6.93
N MET A 79 -1.96 -23.21 5.85
CA MET A 79 -2.20 -21.75 5.90
C MET A 79 -3.62 -21.39 5.45
N ALA A 80 -4.27 -22.28 4.69
CA ALA A 80 -5.58 -22.08 4.14
C ALA A 80 -6.36 -23.40 4.06
N SER A 81 -7.67 -23.31 4.19
CA SER A 81 -8.58 -24.41 3.83
C SER A 81 -9.01 -24.28 2.36
N CYS A 82 -9.32 -25.41 1.73
CA CYS A 82 -9.71 -25.45 0.32
C CYS A 82 -10.89 -26.41 0.12
N TYR A 83 -11.97 -25.89 -0.46
CA TYR A 83 -13.19 -26.63 -0.78
C TYR A 83 -13.43 -26.63 -2.29
N VAL A 84 -13.87 -27.77 -2.82
CA VAL A 84 -14.33 -27.92 -4.21
C VAL A 84 -15.79 -28.35 -4.15
N LEU A 85 -16.68 -27.49 -4.61
CA LEU A 85 -18.12 -27.72 -4.60
C LEU A 85 -18.52 -28.51 -5.85
N ASP A 86 -19.51 -29.39 -5.75
CA ASP A 86 -20.23 -29.88 -6.93
C ASP A 86 -21.25 -28.86 -7.45
N GLY A 87 -21.99 -29.21 -8.51
CA GLY A 87 -22.97 -28.30 -9.14
C GLY A 87 -24.09 -27.87 -8.19
N GLU A 88 -24.64 -28.82 -7.43
CA GLU A 88 -25.70 -28.57 -6.44
C GLU A 88 -25.18 -27.72 -5.28
N ALA A 89 -24.02 -28.07 -4.72
CA ALA A 89 -23.39 -27.33 -3.64
C ALA A 89 -23.03 -25.90 -4.04
N THR A 90 -22.61 -25.69 -5.29
CA THR A 90 -22.31 -24.35 -5.83
C THR A 90 -23.57 -23.46 -5.83
N GLN A 91 -24.71 -23.99 -6.25
CA GLN A 91 -25.98 -23.26 -6.25
C GLN A 91 -26.44 -22.95 -4.82
N LEU A 92 -26.50 -23.97 -3.96
CA LEU A 92 -26.96 -23.83 -2.57
C LEU A 92 -26.10 -22.86 -1.76
N LEU A 93 -24.78 -22.85 -1.98
CA LEU A 93 -23.89 -21.90 -1.31
C LEU A 93 -24.15 -20.47 -1.79
N ASN A 94 -24.34 -20.27 -3.10
CA ASN A 94 -24.58 -18.95 -3.68
C ASN A 94 -25.92 -18.36 -3.24
N ASP A 95 -26.96 -19.18 -3.06
CA ASP A 95 -28.26 -18.76 -2.54
C ASP A 95 -28.15 -18.18 -1.12
N ARG A 96 -27.18 -18.65 -0.33
CA ARG A 96 -26.93 -18.16 1.04
C ARG A 96 -26.01 -16.96 1.10
N LEU A 97 -24.97 -16.95 0.27
CA LEU A 97 -23.96 -15.89 0.25
C LEU A 97 -24.43 -14.64 -0.51
N GLY A 98 -25.40 -14.78 -1.40
CA GLY A 98 -25.85 -13.71 -2.28
C GLY A 98 -24.89 -13.45 -3.46
N GLN A 99 -25.35 -12.63 -4.41
CA GLN A 99 -24.63 -12.40 -5.67
C GLN A 99 -23.25 -11.76 -5.48
N ALA A 100 -23.07 -10.91 -4.46
CA ALA A 100 -21.80 -10.22 -4.21
C ALA A 100 -20.66 -11.19 -3.87
N HIS A 101 -20.97 -12.34 -3.26
CA HIS A 101 -20.03 -13.34 -2.77
C HIS A 101 -20.07 -14.65 -3.56
N ALA A 102 -20.84 -14.70 -4.64
CA ALA A 102 -21.06 -15.90 -5.44
C ALA A 102 -19.76 -16.55 -5.96
N VAL A 103 -19.72 -17.88 -5.92
CA VAL A 103 -18.69 -18.72 -6.52
C VAL A 103 -19.25 -19.28 -7.82
N LEU A 104 -18.58 -19.00 -8.94
CA LEU A 104 -19.04 -19.47 -10.26
C LEU A 104 -18.36 -20.80 -10.64
N PRO A 105 -19.04 -21.65 -11.43
CA PRO A 105 -18.44 -22.87 -11.97
C PRO A 105 -17.12 -22.63 -12.70
N GLY A 106 -16.14 -23.51 -12.49
CA GLY A 106 -14.82 -23.43 -13.12
C GLY A 106 -13.95 -22.27 -12.62
N ARG A 107 -14.35 -21.60 -11.54
CA ARG A 107 -13.59 -20.50 -10.92
C ARG A 107 -13.20 -20.86 -9.49
N LEU A 108 -12.12 -20.23 -9.02
CA LEU A 108 -11.67 -20.33 -7.64
C LEU A 108 -11.81 -18.96 -6.96
N ARG A 109 -12.55 -18.88 -5.86
CA ARG A 109 -12.71 -17.66 -5.06
C ARG A 109 -11.91 -17.76 -3.76
N THR A 110 -11.20 -16.70 -3.41
CA THR A 110 -10.43 -16.57 -2.17
C THR A 110 -11.21 -15.71 -1.19
N PHE A 111 -11.75 -16.34 -0.14
CA PHE A 111 -12.41 -15.66 0.96
C PHE A 111 -11.41 -15.29 2.05
N ARG A 112 -11.37 -14.01 2.40
CA ARG A 112 -10.64 -13.49 3.57
C ARG A 112 -11.50 -13.75 4.81
N SER A 113 -10.92 -13.61 6.01
CA SER A 113 -11.65 -13.68 7.28
C SER A 113 -12.72 -12.59 7.39
N GLN A 114 -13.65 -12.75 8.33
CA GLN A 114 -14.73 -11.78 8.62
C GLN A 114 -15.63 -11.46 7.40
N VAL A 115 -16.14 -12.51 6.74
CA VAL A 115 -17.06 -12.37 5.60
C VAL A 115 -18.39 -11.82 6.10
N GLN A 116 -18.94 -10.84 5.39
CA GLN A 116 -20.26 -10.25 5.62
C GLN A 116 -21.13 -10.48 4.38
N PRO A 117 -21.90 -11.59 4.30
CA PRO A 117 -22.67 -11.97 3.10
C PRO A 117 -23.64 -10.88 2.62
N ASP A 118 -24.25 -10.14 3.54
CA ASP A 118 -25.24 -9.09 3.21
C ASP A 118 -24.61 -7.80 2.67
N SER A 119 -23.27 -7.70 2.65
CA SER A 119 -22.56 -6.48 2.27
C SER A 119 -21.95 -6.61 0.88
N VAL A 120 -22.49 -5.86 -0.09
CA VAL A 120 -21.93 -5.77 -1.44
C VAL A 120 -20.48 -5.26 -1.41
N VAL A 121 -20.16 -4.36 -0.48
CA VAL A 121 -18.81 -3.82 -0.29
C VAL A 121 -17.84 -4.90 0.22
N ASP A 122 -18.31 -5.77 1.11
CA ASP A 122 -17.55 -6.91 1.61
C ASP A 122 -17.18 -7.87 0.47
N GLY A 123 -18.14 -8.21 -0.41
CA GLY A 123 -17.91 -9.12 -1.54
C GLY A 123 -16.70 -8.76 -2.40
N LEU A 124 -16.39 -7.47 -2.52
CA LEU A 124 -15.26 -6.94 -3.29
C LEU A 124 -13.88 -7.32 -2.73
N ARG A 125 -13.77 -7.63 -1.43
CA ARG A 125 -12.51 -8.03 -0.79
C ARG A 125 -12.10 -9.47 -1.16
N HIS A 126 -13.01 -10.25 -1.73
CA HIS A 126 -12.83 -11.67 -2.02
C HIS A 126 -12.52 -11.90 -3.50
N ARG A 127 -11.24 -12.16 -3.80
CA ARG A 127 -10.74 -12.25 -5.17
C ARG A 127 -11.22 -13.52 -5.86
N VAL A 128 -11.54 -13.41 -7.15
CA VAL A 128 -11.94 -14.53 -8.02
C VAL A 128 -10.87 -14.77 -9.06
N LEU A 129 -10.43 -16.02 -9.19
CA LEU A 129 -9.57 -16.52 -10.24
C LEU A 129 -10.44 -17.16 -11.33
N SER A 130 -10.37 -16.60 -12.55
CA SER A 130 -11.19 -17.02 -13.69
C SER A 130 -10.73 -18.36 -14.29
N ALA A 131 -11.65 -19.04 -14.98
CA ALA A 131 -11.36 -20.30 -15.68
C ALA A 131 -10.24 -20.14 -16.71
N GLU A 132 -10.23 -19.05 -17.47
CA GLU A 132 -9.19 -18.71 -18.45
C GLU A 132 -7.80 -18.62 -17.81
N ARG A 133 -7.66 -17.83 -16.72
CA ARG A 133 -6.39 -17.74 -15.99
C ARG A 133 -5.95 -19.10 -15.44
N ILE A 134 -6.88 -19.90 -14.95
CA ILE A 134 -6.58 -21.27 -14.48
C ILE A 134 -6.14 -22.15 -15.64
N ALA A 135 -6.68 -21.98 -16.84
CA ALA A 135 -6.32 -22.74 -18.02
C ALA A 135 -4.95 -22.33 -18.57
N ASP A 136 -4.55 -21.06 -18.48
CA ASP A 136 -3.28 -20.57 -19.04
C ASP A 136 -2.03 -20.95 -18.21
N ASP A 137 -2.19 -21.32 -16.93
CA ASP A 137 -1.09 -21.68 -16.01
C ASP A 137 -0.62 -23.14 -16.23
N ASN A 138 -0.31 -23.52 -17.48
CA ASN A 138 0.01 -24.90 -17.89
C ASN A 138 1.50 -25.25 -17.84
N GLU A 139 2.42 -24.29 -18.01
CA GLU A 139 3.85 -24.59 -18.17
C GLU A 139 4.73 -24.18 -16.97
N GLN A 140 4.30 -23.19 -16.17
CA GLN A 140 5.01 -22.77 -14.96
C GLN A 140 3.99 -22.43 -13.87
N PRO A 141 4.16 -22.90 -12.62
CA PRO A 141 3.15 -22.77 -11.58
C PRO A 141 3.19 -21.37 -10.93
N ARG A 142 2.91 -20.33 -11.71
CA ARG A 142 2.92 -18.95 -11.25
C ARG A 142 1.75 -18.72 -10.31
N LEU A 143 0.56 -19.20 -10.66
CA LEU A 143 -0.64 -19.00 -9.85
C LEU A 143 -0.54 -19.66 -8.47
N ALA A 144 0.03 -20.85 -8.39
CA ALA A 144 0.23 -21.53 -7.11
C ALA A 144 1.13 -20.74 -6.14
N ARG A 145 2.16 -20.06 -6.66
CA ARG A 145 3.02 -19.19 -5.86
C ARG A 145 2.29 -17.92 -5.44
N VAL A 146 1.49 -17.33 -6.33
CA VAL A 146 0.69 -16.13 -6.03
C VAL A 146 -0.32 -16.42 -4.92
N LEU A 147 -1.05 -17.54 -5.01
CA LEU A 147 -2.01 -17.96 -3.97
C LEU A 147 -1.31 -18.17 -2.62
N ALA A 148 -0.13 -18.80 -2.61
CA ALA A 148 0.65 -19.00 -1.39
C ALA A 148 1.16 -17.68 -0.80
N SER A 149 1.70 -16.78 -1.62
CA SER A 149 2.13 -15.46 -1.18
C SER A 149 0.96 -14.66 -0.59
N ASN A 150 -0.22 -14.73 -1.22
CA ASN A 150 -1.41 -14.04 -0.71
C ASN A 150 -1.90 -14.63 0.62
N ALA A 151 -1.96 -15.95 0.75
CA ALA A 151 -2.32 -16.62 2.00
C ALA A 151 -1.32 -16.28 3.13
N GLN A 152 -0.02 -16.22 2.81
CA GLN A 152 1.03 -15.84 3.76
C GLN A 152 0.88 -14.38 4.22
N LEU A 153 0.68 -13.44 3.29
CA LEU A 153 0.46 -12.03 3.61
C LEU A 153 -0.77 -11.86 4.51
N GLN A 154 -1.87 -12.54 4.18
CA GLN A 154 -3.08 -12.51 5.01
C GLN A 154 -2.81 -13.01 6.43
N ALA A 155 -2.08 -14.14 6.57
CA ALA A 155 -1.77 -14.71 7.87
C ALA A 155 -0.88 -13.79 8.72
N LEU A 156 0.03 -13.03 8.09
CA LEU A 156 0.91 -12.05 8.76
C LEU A 156 0.17 -10.79 9.21
N GLU A 157 -0.86 -10.36 8.48
CA GLU A 157 -1.68 -9.19 8.83
C GLU A 157 -2.60 -9.46 10.04
N GLN A 158 -2.83 -10.73 10.41
CA GLN A 158 -3.71 -11.08 11.53
C GLN A 158 -2.98 -11.03 12.87
N PRO A 159 -3.58 -10.43 13.92
CA PRO A 159 -3.00 -10.41 15.26
C PRO A 159 -2.79 -11.83 15.77
N LEU A 160 -1.72 -12.05 16.55
CA LEU A 160 -1.46 -13.34 17.17
C LEU A 160 -2.64 -13.76 18.07
N PRO A 161 -3.00 -15.05 18.10
CA PRO A 161 -4.02 -15.55 19.03
C PRO A 161 -3.67 -15.16 20.47
N SER A 162 -4.66 -14.82 21.28
CA SER A 162 -4.44 -14.30 22.64
C SER A 162 -3.59 -15.23 23.53
N SER A 163 -3.72 -16.55 23.34
CA SER A 163 -2.88 -17.57 23.99
C SER A 163 -1.41 -17.47 23.59
N VAL A 164 -1.13 -17.32 22.29
CA VAL A 164 0.22 -17.18 21.74
C VAL A 164 0.82 -15.82 22.10
N ALA A 165 0.04 -14.74 22.00
CA ALA A 165 0.46 -13.40 22.39
C ALA A 165 0.84 -13.33 23.89
N ARG A 166 0.15 -14.08 24.75
CA ARG A 166 0.49 -14.19 26.18
C ARG A 166 1.85 -14.86 26.39
N VAL A 167 2.11 -15.97 25.69
CA VAL A 167 3.40 -16.66 25.76
C VAL A 167 4.51 -15.79 25.16
N HIS A 168 4.26 -15.12 24.04
CA HIS A 168 5.20 -14.21 23.41
C HIS A 168 5.62 -13.09 24.35
N ARG A 169 4.67 -12.40 24.99
CA ARG A 169 4.96 -11.37 26.01
C ARG A 169 5.74 -11.91 27.21
N MET A 170 5.51 -13.18 27.60
CA MET A 170 6.27 -13.81 28.67
C MET A 170 7.73 -14.07 28.23
N LEU A 171 7.93 -14.53 27.00
CA LEU A 171 9.27 -14.77 26.45
C LEU A 171 10.04 -13.46 26.23
N GLU A 172 9.37 -12.40 25.75
CA GLU A 172 9.95 -11.06 25.66
C GLU A 172 10.38 -10.56 27.03
N ARG A 173 9.53 -10.69 28.06
CA ARG A 173 9.91 -10.32 29.43
C ARG A 173 11.14 -11.08 29.92
N ILE A 174 11.21 -12.39 29.68
CA ILE A 174 12.39 -13.19 30.05
C ILE A 174 13.64 -12.73 29.28
N ALA A 175 13.51 -12.38 28.00
CA ALA A 175 14.61 -11.88 27.19
C ALA A 175 15.10 -10.51 27.66
N ASP A 176 14.16 -9.61 27.99
CA ASP A 176 14.43 -8.28 28.54
C ASP A 176 15.11 -8.39 29.91
N ASP A 177 14.59 -9.25 30.80
CA ASP A 177 15.19 -9.52 32.11
C ASP A 177 16.64 -10.05 31.97
N MET A 178 16.89 -10.93 30.99
CA MET A 178 18.23 -11.44 30.68
C MET A 178 19.17 -10.35 30.14
N LEU A 179 18.68 -9.40 29.34
CA LEU A 179 19.47 -8.26 28.84
C LEU A 179 19.81 -7.28 29.96
N VAL A 180 18.84 -6.95 30.81
CA VAL A 180 19.02 -6.07 31.98
C VAL A 180 20.03 -6.68 32.96
N HIS A 181 19.96 -7.99 33.22
CA HIS A 181 20.93 -8.67 34.09
C HIS A 181 22.37 -8.61 33.54
N ARG A 182 22.56 -8.74 32.22
CA ARG A 182 23.89 -8.59 31.60
C ARG A 182 24.41 -7.16 31.67
N LEU A 183 23.56 -6.15 31.52
CA LEU A 183 23.95 -4.73 31.63
C LEU A 183 24.31 -4.36 33.08
N GLY A 184 23.58 -4.92 34.06
CA GLY A 184 23.90 -4.76 35.49
C GLY A 184 25.24 -5.37 35.90
N ASP A 185 25.60 -6.53 35.33
CA ASP A 185 26.89 -7.20 35.59
C ASP A 185 28.11 -6.48 34.99
N VAL A 186 27.92 -5.69 33.93
CA VAL A 186 29.00 -4.86 33.35
C VAL A 186 29.26 -3.63 34.23
N SER A 187 28.25 -3.10 34.92
CA SER A 187 28.42 -1.95 35.83
C SER A 187 29.05 -2.32 37.18
N SER A 188 28.95 -3.59 37.62
CA SER A 188 29.48 -4.05 38.91
C SER A 188 30.95 -4.48 38.85
N LYS A 189 31.55 -4.61 37.65
CA LYS A 189 32.95 -5.01 37.44
C LYS A 189 33.84 -3.86 36.97
N ARG A 190 34.04 -2.85 37.81
CA ARG A 190 35.25 -2.00 37.76
C ARG A 190 36.13 -2.30 38.99
N PRO A 191 37.41 -2.69 38.84
CA PRO A 191 38.25 -3.09 39.97
C PRO A 191 38.56 -1.88 40.85
N SER A 192 38.24 -1.99 42.14
CA SER A 192 38.61 -1.04 43.18
C SER A 192 40.12 -1.13 43.46
N LEU A 193 40.87 -0.12 43.02
CA LEU A 193 42.25 0.11 43.47
C LEU A 193 42.18 0.83 44.83
N VAL A 194 42.37 0.08 45.90
CA VAL A 194 42.61 0.62 47.25
C VAL A 194 44.11 0.83 47.42
N PRO A 195 44.62 2.05 47.67
CA PRO A 195 46.00 2.23 48.11
C PRO A 195 46.09 2.03 49.63
N SER A 196 46.95 1.09 50.01
CA SER A 196 47.37 0.75 51.38
C SER A 196 48.04 1.91 52.12
N GLN A 197 47.65 2.10 53.40
CA GLN A 197 48.27 3.01 54.36
C GLN A 197 49.74 2.68 54.63
N PRO A 198 50.61 3.70 54.85
CA PRO A 198 51.84 3.54 55.62
C PRO A 198 51.71 4.09 57.06
N LYS A 199 52.36 3.40 57.99
CA LYS A 199 52.47 3.66 59.43
C LYS A 199 53.02 5.04 59.79
N ALA A 200 52.56 5.53 60.94
CA ALA A 200 53.03 6.73 61.64
C ALA A 200 54.53 6.68 62.02
N ALA A 201 55.19 7.84 61.87
CA ALA A 201 56.37 8.22 62.64
C ALA A 201 56.16 9.65 63.14
N ALA A 202 56.38 9.84 64.44
CA ALA A 202 56.26 11.11 65.14
C ALA A 202 57.37 12.10 64.73
N VAL A 203 57.00 13.36 64.50
CA VAL A 203 57.89 14.51 64.63
C VAL A 203 57.09 15.61 65.33
N GLU A 204 57.43 15.87 66.58
CA GLU A 204 57.05 17.09 67.27
C GLU A 204 57.76 18.27 66.60
N THR A 205 57.00 19.29 66.19
CA THR A 205 57.54 20.65 66.05
C THR A 205 56.59 21.62 66.75
N ARG A 206 57.12 22.22 67.81
CA ARG A 206 56.53 23.32 68.55
C ARG A 206 56.39 24.56 67.66
N GLY A 207 55.25 25.23 67.81
CA GLY A 207 55.18 26.70 67.87
C GLY A 207 55.19 27.45 66.54
N SER A 208 54.01 27.86 66.10
CA SER A 208 53.77 29.27 65.77
C SER A 208 52.28 29.56 65.80
N ASP A 209 51.83 29.97 66.99
CA ASP A 209 50.70 30.87 67.18
C ASP A 209 50.72 31.97 66.12
N ARG A 210 49.63 32.10 65.33
CA ARG A 210 49.10 33.35 64.72
C ARG A 210 48.26 33.17 63.44
N GLN A 211 47.88 31.97 63.05
CA GLN A 211 47.05 31.79 61.83
C GLN A 211 46.00 30.67 61.95
N GLN A 212 45.47 30.44 63.15
CA GLN A 212 44.46 29.42 63.44
C GLN A 212 43.04 29.96 63.67
N ASP A 213 42.88 31.28 63.79
CA ASP A 213 41.59 31.92 64.07
C ASP A 213 40.76 32.26 62.81
N ASP A 214 41.34 32.23 61.60
CA ASP A 214 40.65 32.65 60.36
C ASP A 214 40.20 31.47 59.47
N VAL A 215 40.83 30.29 59.58
CA VAL A 215 40.46 29.08 58.81
C VAL A 215 39.31 28.31 59.47
N SER A 216 39.25 28.31 60.81
CA SER A 216 38.14 27.70 61.56
C SER A 216 36.82 28.44 61.37
N ALA A 217 36.86 29.77 61.18
CA ALA A 217 35.68 30.58 60.94
C ALA A 217 35.07 30.32 59.54
N GLN A 218 35.91 30.16 58.51
CA GLN A 218 35.47 29.85 57.14
C GLN A 218 34.96 28.41 56.98
N GLN A 219 35.58 27.44 57.68
CA GLN A 219 35.08 26.07 57.72
C GLN A 219 33.75 25.94 58.48
N GLY A 220 33.59 26.66 59.60
CA GLY A 220 32.33 26.74 60.33
C GLY A 220 31.20 27.34 59.49
N MET A 221 31.49 28.39 58.71
CA MET A 221 30.48 29.06 57.88
C MET A 221 30.03 28.19 56.68
N LEU A 222 30.93 27.40 56.09
CA LEU A 222 30.59 26.46 55.02
C LEU A 222 29.80 25.25 55.54
N LEU A 223 30.16 24.73 56.72
CA LEU A 223 29.43 23.67 57.40
C LEU A 223 28.03 24.13 57.84
N ASP A 224 27.90 25.35 58.36
CA ASP A 224 26.59 25.94 58.72
C ASP A 224 25.72 26.19 57.48
N TYR A 225 26.30 26.66 56.37
CA TYR A 225 25.58 26.82 55.13
C TYR A 225 25.03 25.48 54.59
N LEU A 226 25.82 24.41 54.67
CA LEU A 226 25.39 23.07 54.25
C LEU A 226 24.37 22.45 55.22
N LYS A 227 24.49 22.65 56.54
CA LYS A 227 23.48 22.23 57.52
C LYS A 227 22.12 22.86 57.27
N ILE A 228 22.09 24.17 56.98
CA ILE A 228 20.84 24.92 56.75
C ILE A 228 20.14 24.47 55.46
N LYS A 229 20.90 24.21 54.38
CA LYS A 229 20.33 23.87 53.07
C LYS A 229 20.01 22.39 52.88
N VAL A 230 20.70 21.49 53.58
CA VAL A 230 20.58 20.03 53.40
C VAL A 230 19.90 19.35 54.60
N GLY A 231 19.76 20.02 55.75
CA GLY A 231 18.92 19.56 56.87
C GLY A 231 19.44 18.33 57.62
N VAL A 232 20.76 18.18 57.74
CA VAL A 232 21.40 17.08 58.47
C VAL A 232 22.40 17.65 59.48
N ASP A 233 22.18 17.38 60.77
CA ASP A 233 22.88 18.07 61.87
C ASP A 233 24.34 17.60 62.11
N ASP A 234 24.74 16.46 61.55
CA ASP A 234 26.04 15.82 61.78
C ASP A 234 26.74 15.43 60.47
N LEU A 235 27.57 16.34 59.95
CA LEU A 235 28.34 16.20 58.71
C LEU A 235 29.80 15.86 59.05
N THR A 236 30.20 14.60 58.88
CA THR A 236 31.61 14.16 58.91
C THR A 236 32.19 14.09 57.50
N VAL A 237 33.51 14.18 57.36
CA VAL A 237 34.22 14.16 56.06
C VAL A 237 33.88 12.89 55.25
N ASP A 238 33.77 11.73 55.90
CA ASP A 238 33.40 10.47 55.25
C ASP A 238 31.97 10.48 54.67
N ARG A 239 31.04 11.20 55.30
CA ARG A 239 29.65 11.34 54.80
C ARG A 239 29.54 12.29 53.63
N ILE A 240 30.43 13.27 53.52
CA ILE A 240 30.49 14.18 52.37
C ILE A 240 30.91 13.40 51.12
N ASP A 241 31.92 12.53 51.20
CA ASP A 241 32.34 11.66 50.10
C ASP A 241 31.24 10.67 49.66
N GLU A 242 30.45 10.17 50.61
CA GLU A 242 29.30 9.30 50.31
C GLU A 242 28.17 10.07 49.59
N ILE A 243 27.90 11.32 49.99
CA ILE A 243 26.94 12.21 49.32
C ILE A 243 27.42 12.55 47.90
N VAL A 244 28.71 12.85 47.70
CA VAL A 244 29.26 13.14 46.36
C VAL A 244 29.10 11.92 45.45
N ARG A 245 29.41 10.70 45.92
CA ARG A 245 29.19 9.47 45.14
C ARG A 245 27.72 9.26 44.78
N LEU A 246 26.80 9.49 45.72
CA LEU A 246 25.36 9.38 45.46
C LEU A 246 24.88 10.41 44.43
N ILE A 247 25.44 11.63 44.43
CA ILE A 247 25.17 12.65 43.42
C ILE A 247 25.72 12.24 42.05
N GLU A 248 26.93 11.69 41.96
CA GLU A 248 27.51 11.21 40.70
C GLU A 248 26.74 10.02 40.11
N VAL A 249 26.31 9.07 40.95
CA VAL A 249 25.45 7.94 40.54
C VAL A 249 24.07 8.45 40.12
N GLY A 250 23.49 9.40 40.86
CA GLY A 250 22.22 10.05 40.49
C GLY A 250 22.31 10.79 39.15
N ARG A 251 23.41 11.50 38.90
CA ARG A 251 23.62 12.29 37.67
C ARG A 251 23.82 11.40 36.45
N SER A 252 24.65 10.35 36.57
CA SER A 252 24.86 9.38 35.48
C SER A 252 23.60 8.58 35.16
N SER A 253 22.79 8.24 36.17
CA SER A 253 21.46 7.63 35.98
C SER A 253 20.50 8.58 35.25
N GLN A 254 20.51 9.88 35.61
CA GLN A 254 19.66 10.88 34.95
C GLN A 254 20.07 11.13 33.49
N GLU A 255 21.38 11.19 33.20
CA GLU A 255 21.91 11.33 31.84
C GLU A 255 21.47 10.13 30.98
N ALA A 256 21.60 8.90 31.48
CA ALA A 256 21.13 7.69 30.79
C ALA A 256 19.61 7.67 30.57
N GLN A 257 18.82 8.14 31.54
CA GLN A 257 17.37 8.26 31.40
C GLN A 257 16.97 9.28 30.31
N ASN A 258 17.67 10.41 30.24
CA ASN A 258 17.42 11.43 29.22
C ASN A 258 17.76 10.92 27.82
N ASP A 259 18.87 10.17 27.66
CA ASP A 259 19.25 9.56 26.38
C ASP A 259 18.22 8.52 25.92
N ILE A 260 17.72 7.68 26.83
CA ILE A 260 16.66 6.70 26.53
C ILE A 260 15.36 7.42 26.14
N ALA A 261 14.98 8.48 26.85
CA ALA A 261 13.79 9.26 26.54
C ALA A 261 13.89 9.92 25.15
N SER A 262 15.05 10.48 24.81
CA SER A 262 15.33 11.05 23.49
C SER A 262 15.24 9.99 22.39
N ARG A 263 15.84 8.81 22.62
CA ARG A 263 15.79 7.70 21.65
C ARG A 263 14.38 7.15 21.45
N LEU A 264 13.59 7.04 22.52
CA LEU A 264 12.18 6.66 22.44
C LEU A 264 11.36 7.69 21.65
N ALA A 265 11.58 8.98 21.87
CA ALA A 265 10.92 10.03 21.12
C ALA A 265 11.28 9.98 19.62
N GLN A 266 12.55 9.71 19.29
CA GLN A 266 12.98 9.52 17.90
C GLN A 266 12.29 8.31 17.25
N LEU A 267 12.29 7.15 17.93
CA LEU A 267 11.66 5.94 17.41
C LEU A 267 10.14 6.09 17.25
N GLN A 268 9.48 6.84 18.15
CA GLN A 268 8.07 7.17 18.02
C GLN A 268 7.81 8.04 16.79
N ALA A 269 8.65 9.06 16.54
CA ALA A 269 8.53 9.89 15.35
C ALA A 269 8.74 9.08 14.05
N GLU A 270 9.74 8.19 14.02
CA GLU A 270 9.99 7.28 12.89
C GLU A 270 8.82 6.31 12.68
N LEU A 271 8.23 5.78 13.75
CA LEU A 271 7.05 4.90 13.67
C LEU A 271 5.84 5.65 13.09
N ASP A 272 5.57 6.86 13.58
CA ASP A 272 4.46 7.68 13.11
C ASP A 272 4.62 8.05 11.63
N GLU A 273 5.84 8.36 11.18
CA GLU A 273 6.15 8.63 9.77
C GLU A 273 5.96 7.37 8.91
N THR A 274 6.46 6.23 9.37
CA THR A 274 6.32 4.94 8.66
C THR A 274 4.85 4.53 8.56
N GLN A 275 4.06 4.74 9.62
CA GLN A 275 2.62 4.45 9.63
C GLN A 275 1.85 5.34 8.65
N LYS A 276 2.18 6.63 8.57
CA LYS A 276 1.62 7.54 7.55
C LYS A 276 1.93 7.06 6.14
N ALA A 277 3.20 6.75 5.86
CA ALA A 277 3.62 6.24 4.56
C ALA A 277 2.91 4.91 4.20
N TYR A 278 2.76 4.01 5.17
CA TYR A 278 2.01 2.75 4.98
C TYR A 278 0.54 3.01 4.65
N HIS A 279 -0.12 3.94 5.35
CA HIS A 279 -1.49 4.32 5.04
C HIS A 279 -1.59 4.90 3.63
N ASP A 280 -0.71 5.83 3.24
CA ASP A 280 -0.75 6.46 1.92
C ASP A 280 -0.59 5.44 0.79
N VAL A 281 0.37 4.51 0.91
CA VAL A 281 0.57 3.42 -0.05
C VAL A 281 -0.65 2.50 -0.11
N LYS A 282 -1.27 2.20 1.04
CA LYS A 282 -2.47 1.37 1.11
C LYS A 282 -3.65 2.04 0.39
N TRP A 283 -3.87 3.34 0.61
CA TRP A 283 -4.90 4.10 -0.09
C TRP A 283 -4.68 4.11 -1.60
N GLN A 284 -3.45 4.31 -2.06
CA GLN A 284 -3.10 4.25 -3.49
C GLN A 284 -3.37 2.87 -4.09
N LEU A 285 -3.02 1.81 -3.37
CA LEU A 285 -3.27 0.44 -3.80
C LEU A 285 -4.77 0.16 -3.92
N ASP A 286 -5.57 0.61 -2.95
CA ASP A 286 -7.03 0.42 -2.97
C ASP A 286 -7.67 1.18 -4.15
N ASP A 287 -7.22 2.41 -4.43
CA ASP A 287 -7.70 3.20 -5.58
C ASP A 287 -7.34 2.54 -6.93
N GLU A 288 -6.09 2.12 -7.13
CA GLU A 288 -5.66 1.42 -8.34
C GLU A 288 -6.40 0.07 -8.51
N GLN A 289 -6.70 -0.62 -7.40
CA GLN A 289 -7.50 -1.84 -7.44
C GLN A 289 -8.96 -1.58 -7.86
N ILE A 290 -9.57 -0.49 -7.43
CA ILE A 290 -10.91 -0.10 -7.88
C ILE A 290 -10.90 0.20 -9.38
N GLU A 291 -9.90 0.94 -9.85
CA GLU A 291 -9.83 1.29 -11.27
C GLU A 291 -9.55 0.08 -12.17
N ASN A 292 -8.66 -0.81 -11.75
CA ASN A 292 -8.41 -2.05 -12.48
C ASN A 292 -9.68 -2.90 -12.54
N ARG A 293 -10.46 -2.96 -11.45
CA ARG A 293 -11.78 -3.61 -11.45
C ARG A 293 -12.72 -2.96 -12.46
N ASP A 294 -12.85 -1.64 -12.46
CA ASP A 294 -13.73 -0.92 -13.39
C ASP A 294 -13.28 -1.13 -14.86
N ALA A 295 -11.97 -1.27 -15.10
CA ALA A 295 -11.43 -1.62 -16.42
C ALA A 295 -11.78 -3.08 -16.82
N VAL A 296 -11.63 -4.04 -15.91
CA VAL A 296 -11.99 -5.45 -16.13
C VAL A 296 -13.50 -5.61 -16.37
N ASP A 297 -14.34 -4.91 -15.62
CA ASP A 297 -15.78 -4.92 -15.80
C ASP A 297 -16.18 -4.36 -17.17
N ARG A 298 -15.53 -3.27 -17.60
CA ARG A 298 -15.73 -2.71 -18.96
C ARG A 298 -15.31 -3.70 -20.04
N LEU A 299 -14.14 -4.34 -19.89
CA LEU A 299 -13.67 -5.35 -20.84
C LEU A 299 -14.65 -6.53 -20.93
N THR A 300 -15.16 -6.99 -19.79
CA THR A 300 -16.13 -8.08 -19.72
C THR A 300 -17.44 -7.72 -20.43
N ARG A 301 -18.00 -6.53 -20.15
CA ARG A 301 -19.22 -6.05 -20.83
C ARG A 301 -19.02 -5.87 -22.32
N SER A 302 -17.84 -5.38 -22.74
CA SER A 302 -17.48 -5.24 -24.16
C SER A 302 -17.45 -6.60 -24.83
N ALA A 303 -16.82 -7.61 -24.22
CA ALA A 303 -16.77 -8.97 -24.73
C ALA A 303 -18.15 -9.64 -24.81
N GLU A 304 -19.02 -9.41 -23.82
CA GLU A 304 -20.41 -9.89 -23.84
C GLU A 304 -21.24 -9.21 -24.95
N THR A 305 -21.03 -7.91 -25.15
CA THR A 305 -21.67 -7.14 -26.22
C THR A 305 -21.21 -7.66 -27.58
N GLU A 306 -19.91 -7.84 -27.77
CA GLU A 306 -19.31 -8.42 -28.98
C GLU A 306 -19.89 -9.81 -29.27
N ARG A 307 -19.98 -10.68 -28.25
CA ARG A 307 -20.61 -12.00 -28.38
C ARG A 307 -22.08 -11.91 -28.81
N THR A 308 -22.83 -10.99 -28.21
CA THR A 308 -24.25 -10.76 -28.53
C THR A 308 -24.43 -10.25 -29.95
N LEU A 309 -23.60 -9.30 -30.37
CA LEU A 309 -23.59 -8.75 -31.73
C LEU A 309 -23.21 -9.82 -32.75
N ARG A 310 -22.19 -10.64 -32.48
CA ARG A 310 -21.83 -11.79 -33.33
C ARG A 310 -22.99 -12.76 -33.50
N HIS A 311 -23.69 -13.10 -32.42
CA HIS A 311 -24.86 -13.97 -32.49
C HIS A 311 -26.01 -13.36 -33.32
N ARG A 312 -26.27 -12.05 -33.18
CA ARG A 312 -27.29 -11.36 -33.98
C ARG A 312 -26.90 -11.28 -35.46
N LEU A 313 -25.64 -10.98 -35.79
CA LEU A 313 -25.18 -10.95 -37.17
C LEU A 313 -25.23 -12.33 -37.83
N ALA A 314 -24.87 -13.38 -37.08
CA ALA A 314 -24.99 -14.76 -37.54
C ALA A 314 -26.46 -15.15 -37.82
N SER A 315 -27.41 -14.76 -36.96
CA SER A 315 -28.83 -15.03 -37.18
C SER A 315 -29.45 -14.24 -38.34
N MET A 316 -28.81 -13.14 -38.75
CA MET A 316 -29.17 -12.35 -39.95
C MET A 316 -28.49 -12.86 -41.24
N GLY A 317 -27.80 -14.00 -41.19
CA GLY A 317 -27.11 -14.59 -42.37
C GLY A 317 -25.78 -13.92 -42.73
N GLN A 318 -25.27 -13.02 -41.89
CA GLN A 318 -23.98 -12.35 -42.04
C GLN A 318 -22.88 -13.00 -41.17
N ALA A 319 -22.90 -14.34 -41.10
CA ALA A 319 -21.96 -15.09 -40.27
C ALA A 319 -20.49 -14.86 -40.67
N GLU A 320 -20.21 -14.71 -41.98
CA GLU A 320 -18.84 -14.43 -42.44
C GLU A 320 -18.28 -13.12 -41.86
N VAL A 321 -19.09 -12.05 -41.84
CA VAL A 321 -18.71 -10.74 -41.28
C VAL A 321 -18.57 -10.80 -39.76
N ALA A 322 -19.41 -11.58 -39.07
CA ALA A 322 -19.36 -11.74 -37.61
C ALA A 322 -18.07 -12.42 -37.11
N TRP A 323 -17.49 -13.29 -37.94
CA TRP A 323 -16.33 -14.12 -37.60
C TRP A 323 -15.08 -13.78 -38.42
N THR A 324 -15.14 -12.75 -39.28
CA THR A 324 -13.94 -12.18 -39.87
C THR A 324 -13.08 -11.63 -38.73
N ALA A 325 -11.80 -11.99 -38.69
CA ALA A 325 -10.85 -11.46 -37.72
C ALA A 325 -10.94 -9.93 -37.78
N GLN A 326 -11.28 -9.30 -36.64
CA GLN A 326 -11.13 -7.86 -36.51
C GLN A 326 -9.67 -7.49 -36.78
N PRO A 327 -9.39 -6.24 -37.23
CA PRO A 327 -8.03 -5.74 -37.27
C PRO A 327 -7.32 -6.13 -35.97
N SER A 328 -6.18 -6.79 -36.09
CA SER A 328 -5.45 -7.25 -34.90
C SER A 328 -5.08 -6.03 -34.04
N GLU A 329 -4.87 -6.17 -32.73
CA GLU A 329 -4.37 -5.07 -31.89
C GLU A 329 -3.11 -4.40 -32.48
N ALA A 330 -2.35 -5.10 -33.33
CA ALA A 330 -1.21 -4.56 -34.06
C ALA A 330 -1.56 -3.48 -35.11
N ASP A 331 -2.83 -3.32 -35.50
CA ASP A 331 -3.28 -2.26 -36.41
C ASP A 331 -3.56 -0.92 -35.69
N ILE A 332 -3.67 -0.93 -34.35
CA ILE A 332 -3.81 0.28 -33.53
C ILE A 332 -2.43 0.67 -32.99
N SER A 333 -1.65 1.32 -33.84
CA SER A 333 -0.33 1.85 -33.45
C SER A 333 -0.48 2.84 -32.28
N ARG A 334 0.26 2.60 -31.20
CA ARG A 334 0.40 3.50 -30.04
C ARG A 334 1.86 3.97 -29.94
N PRO A 335 2.13 5.18 -29.41
CA PRO A 335 3.50 5.62 -29.24
C PRO A 335 4.16 4.86 -28.08
N ASP A 336 5.37 4.36 -28.33
CA ASP A 336 6.16 3.61 -27.34
C ASP A 336 7.04 4.52 -26.47
N SER A 337 7.09 5.83 -26.79
CA SER A 337 7.81 6.84 -26.00
C SER A 337 7.17 8.23 -26.12
N PHE A 338 7.48 9.13 -25.18
CA PHE A 338 7.06 10.54 -25.24
C PHE A 338 7.68 11.25 -26.44
N GLY A 339 8.94 10.96 -26.79
CA GLY A 339 9.54 11.48 -28.03
C GLY A 339 8.77 11.08 -29.29
N GLU A 340 8.23 9.85 -29.36
CA GLU A 340 7.36 9.43 -30.46
C GLU A 340 5.97 10.09 -30.39
N LEU A 341 5.37 10.14 -29.21
CA LEU A 341 4.10 10.82 -28.97
C LEU A 341 4.14 12.27 -29.45
N LEU A 342 5.23 12.98 -29.17
CA LEU A 342 5.40 14.37 -29.62
C LEU A 342 5.45 14.51 -31.15
N ARG A 343 6.04 13.54 -31.85
CA ARG A 343 6.02 13.47 -33.32
C ARG A 343 4.63 13.18 -33.88
N TRP A 344 3.75 12.53 -33.11
CA TRP A 344 2.40 12.18 -33.54
C TRP A 344 1.38 13.27 -33.25
N LEU A 345 1.62 14.16 -32.28
CA LEU A 345 0.72 15.27 -31.94
C LEU A 345 0.22 16.08 -33.15
N PRO A 346 1.04 16.41 -34.18
CA PRO A 346 0.56 17.10 -35.38
C PRO A 346 -0.53 16.37 -36.18
N LYS A 347 -0.75 15.06 -35.93
CA LYS A 347 -1.85 14.30 -36.54
C LYS A 347 -3.22 14.70 -35.96
N LEU A 348 -3.26 15.31 -34.78
CA LEU A 348 -4.50 15.76 -34.14
C LEU A 348 -4.91 17.14 -34.69
N GLN A 349 -6.18 17.26 -35.07
CA GLN A 349 -6.70 18.49 -35.70
C GLN A 349 -7.08 19.57 -34.69
N HIS A 350 -7.55 19.16 -33.51
CA HIS A 350 -8.10 20.04 -32.49
C HIS A 350 -7.17 20.23 -31.30
N VAL A 351 -6.11 19.44 -31.18
CA VAL A 351 -5.16 19.50 -30.05
C VAL A 351 -3.83 20.02 -30.54
N VAL A 352 -3.31 21.06 -29.88
CA VAL A 352 -2.02 21.68 -30.19
C VAL A 352 -1.15 21.67 -28.95
N PHE A 353 0.05 21.12 -29.05
CA PHE A 353 1.03 21.18 -27.97
C PHE A 353 1.86 22.45 -28.09
N THR A 354 2.00 23.15 -26.96
CA THR A 354 2.71 24.42 -26.86
C THR A 354 3.73 24.44 -25.73
N GLY A 355 3.80 23.36 -24.95
CA GLY A 355 4.75 23.19 -23.87
C GLY A 355 6.18 22.89 -24.33
N ASP A 356 7.04 22.69 -23.35
CA ASP A 356 8.43 22.29 -23.55
C ASP A 356 8.53 20.76 -23.82
N PRO A 357 9.05 20.33 -24.99
CA PRO A 357 9.29 18.92 -25.31
C PRO A 357 10.16 18.18 -24.29
N ASP A 358 11.18 18.86 -23.74
CA ASP A 358 12.19 18.24 -22.89
C ASP A 358 11.55 17.66 -21.61
N CYS A 359 10.57 18.38 -21.06
CA CYS A 359 9.79 17.95 -19.89
C CYS A 359 9.07 16.60 -20.09
N ALA A 360 8.61 16.33 -21.32
CA ALA A 360 7.92 15.09 -21.66
C ALA A 360 8.93 13.96 -21.94
N GLU A 361 10.01 14.24 -22.66
CA GLU A 361 11.05 13.27 -22.99
C GLU A 361 11.82 12.78 -21.73
N GLU A 362 11.97 13.62 -20.71
CA GLU A 362 12.53 13.21 -19.41
C GLU A 362 11.76 12.05 -18.74
N LEU A 363 10.48 11.86 -19.08
CA LEU A 363 9.67 10.77 -18.55
C LEU A 363 10.06 9.41 -19.14
N ASP A 364 10.62 9.36 -20.35
CA ASP A 364 10.96 8.10 -21.05
C ASP A 364 11.97 7.26 -20.25
N SER A 365 12.88 7.91 -19.52
CA SER A 365 13.85 7.23 -18.64
C SER A 365 13.18 6.41 -17.52
N ASN A 366 11.92 6.73 -17.19
CA ASN A 366 11.16 6.11 -16.10
C ASN A 366 10.03 5.20 -16.61
N ASP A 367 9.83 5.10 -17.93
CA ASP A 367 8.79 4.30 -18.59
C ASP A 367 9.37 3.41 -19.70
N PRO A 368 10.18 2.39 -19.36
CA PRO A 368 10.87 1.56 -20.35
C PRO A 368 9.92 0.69 -21.21
N LEU A 369 8.64 0.60 -20.84
CA LEU A 369 7.61 -0.16 -21.56
C LEU A 369 6.66 0.73 -22.37
N GLY A 370 6.85 2.06 -22.39
CA GLY A 370 6.01 3.00 -23.15
C GLY A 370 4.57 3.11 -22.67
N ALA A 371 4.27 2.62 -21.45
CA ALA A 371 2.91 2.56 -20.94
C ALA A 371 2.34 3.95 -20.63
N TRP A 372 3.17 4.89 -20.19
CA TRP A 372 2.78 6.27 -19.92
C TRP A 372 2.63 7.07 -21.20
N ALA A 373 3.49 6.83 -22.20
CA ALA A 373 3.34 7.43 -23.52
C ALA A 373 2.02 6.99 -24.17
N SER A 374 1.75 5.68 -24.20
CA SER A 374 0.49 5.12 -24.69
C SER A 374 -0.74 5.69 -23.95
N LYS A 375 -0.69 5.79 -22.62
CA LYS A 375 -1.79 6.39 -21.84
C LYS A 375 -1.96 7.89 -22.10
N THR A 376 -0.88 8.62 -22.30
CA THR A 376 -0.95 10.05 -22.62
C THR A 376 -1.58 10.26 -23.99
N TRP A 377 -1.28 9.38 -24.96
CA TRP A 377 -1.93 9.38 -26.26
C TRP A 377 -3.45 9.15 -26.15
N ASP A 378 -3.87 8.17 -25.34
CA ASP A 378 -5.30 7.93 -25.07
C ASP A 378 -5.98 9.19 -24.49
N ALA A 379 -5.33 9.92 -23.57
CA ALA A 379 -5.85 11.18 -23.03
C ALA A 379 -5.92 12.31 -24.09
N LEU A 380 -4.98 12.36 -25.04
CA LEU A 380 -5.00 13.31 -26.15
C LEU A 380 -6.14 13.02 -27.14
N LEU A 381 -6.44 11.75 -27.40
CA LEU A 381 -7.59 11.34 -28.21
C LEU A 381 -8.92 11.76 -27.55
N VAL A 382 -9.02 11.68 -26.22
CA VAL A 382 -10.18 12.18 -25.47
C VAL A 382 -10.34 13.70 -25.63
N LEU A 383 -9.23 14.47 -25.58
CA LEU A 383 -9.27 15.91 -25.85
C LEU A 383 -9.70 16.23 -27.28
N GLN A 384 -9.22 15.48 -28.26
CA GLN A 384 -9.59 15.59 -29.67
C GLN A 384 -11.10 15.36 -29.85
N ASP A 385 -11.65 14.31 -29.26
CA ASP A 385 -13.08 13.97 -29.37
C ASP A 385 -13.97 15.00 -28.67
N TYR A 386 -13.56 15.47 -27.48
CA TYR A 386 -14.25 16.52 -26.76
C TYR A 386 -14.28 17.84 -27.55
N ALA A 387 -13.15 18.24 -28.13
CA ALA A 387 -13.08 19.43 -28.96
C ALA A 387 -13.94 19.30 -30.22
N ALA A 388 -13.90 18.16 -30.91
CA ALA A 388 -14.75 17.88 -32.05
C ALA A 388 -16.24 17.93 -31.68
N ALA A 389 -16.64 17.31 -30.57
CA ALA A 389 -18.02 17.33 -30.09
C ALA A 389 -18.52 18.75 -29.75
N LYS A 390 -17.64 19.61 -29.23
CA LYS A 390 -17.96 21.03 -29.01
C LYS A 390 -18.09 21.82 -30.31
N VAL A 391 -17.17 21.62 -31.27
CA VAL A 391 -17.21 22.31 -32.57
C VAL A 391 -18.46 21.90 -33.37
N ASP A 392 -18.84 20.62 -33.32
CA ASP A 392 -20.06 20.10 -33.93
C ASP A 392 -21.35 20.55 -33.23
N GLY A 393 -21.26 21.21 -32.08
CA GLY A 393 -22.41 21.59 -31.25
C GLY A 393 -23.11 20.42 -30.54
N ARG A 394 -22.52 19.22 -30.54
CA ARG A 394 -23.02 18.02 -29.84
C ARG A 394 -22.81 18.08 -28.33
N TRP A 395 -21.89 18.92 -27.86
CA TRP A 395 -21.56 19.08 -26.44
C TRP A 395 -21.40 20.55 -26.03
N THR A 396 -21.86 20.90 -24.84
CA THR A 396 -21.84 22.28 -24.33
C THR A 396 -21.22 22.45 -22.95
N ARG A 397 -21.01 21.36 -22.20
CA ARG A 397 -20.43 21.40 -20.84
C ARG A 397 -18.89 21.35 -20.87
N ASP A 398 -18.28 21.39 -19.69
CA ASP A 398 -16.84 21.23 -19.50
C ASP A 398 -16.35 19.81 -19.79
N MET A 399 -15.03 19.63 -19.85
CA MET A 399 -14.39 18.33 -20.07
C MET A 399 -14.80 17.32 -18.99
N HIS A 400 -14.91 17.73 -17.73
CA HIS A 400 -15.29 16.79 -16.68
C HIS A 400 -16.72 16.27 -16.86
N GLY A 401 -17.67 17.13 -17.26
CA GLY A 401 -19.00 16.69 -17.65
C GLY A 401 -19.00 15.75 -18.87
N PHE A 402 -18.08 15.94 -19.82
CA PHE A 402 -17.92 15.07 -20.98
C PHE A 402 -17.42 13.66 -20.57
N LEU A 403 -16.53 13.58 -19.58
CA LEU A 403 -16.07 12.31 -19.03
C LEU A 403 -17.15 11.59 -18.20
N GLU A 404 -18.03 12.33 -17.53
CA GLU A 404 -19.17 11.74 -16.81
C GLU A 404 -20.22 11.15 -17.77
N ASN A 405 -20.37 11.71 -18.97
CA ASN A 405 -21.39 11.29 -19.95
C ASN A 405 -20.79 11.24 -21.36
N THR A 406 -19.79 10.40 -21.55
CA THR A 406 -19.07 10.31 -22.83
C THR A 406 -20.01 9.79 -23.94
N PRO A 407 -20.21 10.54 -25.04
CA PRO A 407 -21.04 10.11 -26.15
C PRO A 407 -20.53 8.83 -26.81
N ASP A 408 -21.44 8.07 -27.42
CA ASP A 408 -21.10 6.84 -28.15
C ASP A 408 -20.10 7.13 -29.29
N GLY A 409 -19.07 6.28 -29.39
CA GLY A 409 -17.99 6.41 -30.37
C GLY A 409 -16.84 7.33 -29.98
N CYS A 410 -16.92 8.00 -28.83
CA CYS A 410 -15.81 8.79 -28.29
C CYS A 410 -14.93 7.98 -27.32
N HIS A 411 -13.66 8.36 -27.23
CA HIS A 411 -12.71 7.79 -26.27
C HIS A 411 -13.11 8.16 -24.85
N GLN A 412 -12.98 7.20 -23.95
CA GLN A 412 -13.33 7.35 -22.54
C GLN A 412 -12.08 7.52 -21.68
N TRP A 413 -12.22 8.32 -20.61
CA TRP A 413 -11.20 8.45 -19.58
C TRP A 413 -11.83 8.42 -18.19
N SER A 414 -11.09 7.92 -17.20
CA SER A 414 -11.55 7.89 -15.81
C SER A 414 -11.71 9.31 -15.27
N THR A 415 -12.89 9.65 -14.77
CA THR A 415 -13.16 10.97 -14.14
C THR A 415 -12.25 11.22 -12.93
N ARG A 416 -11.81 10.17 -12.22
CA ARG A 416 -10.86 10.26 -11.08
C ARG A 416 -9.45 10.68 -11.52
N ARG A 417 -9.08 10.36 -12.76
CA ARG A 417 -7.80 10.74 -13.39
C ARG A 417 -7.88 12.08 -14.12
N HIS A 418 -8.92 12.88 -13.89
CA HIS A 418 -9.05 14.23 -14.42
C HIS A 418 -9.40 15.21 -13.29
N ALA A 419 -8.65 16.31 -13.19
CA ALA A 419 -8.95 17.40 -12.29
C ALA A 419 -9.53 18.58 -13.07
N ARG A 420 -10.67 19.11 -12.60
CA ARG A 420 -11.31 20.32 -13.18
C ARG A 420 -10.41 21.55 -13.03
N ASP A 421 -9.65 21.60 -11.94
CA ASP A 421 -8.76 22.71 -11.60
C ASP A 421 -7.71 22.24 -10.57
N GLU A 422 -6.73 23.09 -10.31
CA GLU A 422 -5.76 22.93 -9.22
C GLU A 422 -6.37 23.27 -7.84
N SER A 423 -5.71 22.85 -6.77
CA SER A 423 -6.16 23.15 -5.41
C SER A 423 -6.11 24.66 -5.10
N GLU A 424 -6.96 25.10 -4.16
CA GLU A 424 -6.98 26.50 -3.70
C GLU A 424 -5.62 26.98 -3.16
N GLU A 425 -4.85 26.07 -2.55
CA GLU A 425 -3.51 26.35 -2.07
C GLU A 425 -2.54 26.69 -3.22
N VAL A 426 -2.59 25.93 -4.32
CA VAL A 426 -1.78 26.17 -5.52
C VAL A 426 -2.19 27.48 -6.20
N ARG A 427 -3.49 27.81 -6.19
CA ARG A 427 -4.02 29.06 -6.76
C ARG A 427 -3.62 30.29 -5.95
N THR A 428 -3.58 30.17 -4.63
CA THR A 428 -3.29 31.30 -3.73
C THR A 428 -1.79 31.57 -3.59
N ASN A 429 -0.95 30.53 -3.69
CA ASN A 429 0.50 30.68 -3.56
C ASN A 429 1.16 31.11 -4.89
N PRO A 430 1.77 32.31 -4.99
CA PRO A 430 2.38 32.80 -6.22
C PRO A 430 3.48 31.90 -6.80
N ALA A 431 4.20 31.16 -5.96
CA ALA A 431 5.28 30.27 -6.41
C ALA A 431 4.71 29.04 -7.16
N PHE A 432 3.64 28.44 -6.65
CA PHE A 432 2.99 27.30 -7.27
C PHE A 432 2.14 27.71 -8.47
N TRP A 433 1.46 28.85 -8.38
CA TRP A 433 0.68 29.43 -9.46
C TRP A 433 1.52 29.68 -10.72
N ARG A 434 2.71 30.30 -10.57
CA ARG A 434 3.61 30.59 -11.69
C ARG A 434 4.04 29.33 -12.45
N LYS A 435 4.11 28.16 -11.79
CA LYS A 435 4.46 26.90 -12.46
C LYS A 435 3.35 26.37 -13.37
N ARG A 436 2.10 26.86 -13.23
CA ARG A 436 0.96 26.52 -14.10
C ARG A 436 0.65 27.62 -15.11
N VAL A 437 1.42 28.71 -15.13
CA VAL A 437 1.39 29.68 -16.22
C VAL A 437 2.22 29.08 -17.34
N LEU A 438 1.52 28.60 -18.37
CA LEU A 438 2.10 27.79 -19.44
C LEU A 438 1.92 28.48 -20.79
N PRO A 439 2.84 28.24 -21.74
CA PRO A 439 2.86 28.90 -23.04
C PRO A 439 1.64 28.55 -23.90
N VAL A 440 1.12 29.57 -24.59
CA VAL A 440 0.08 29.48 -25.63
C VAL A 440 0.41 30.44 -26.78
N PRO A 441 -0.09 30.23 -28.00
CA PRO A 441 0.24 31.11 -29.12
C PRO A 441 -0.33 32.51 -28.88
N VAL A 442 0.40 33.55 -29.29
CA VAL A 442 -0.03 34.96 -29.16
C VAL A 442 -1.34 35.28 -29.88
N SER A 443 -1.72 34.45 -30.85
CA SER A 443 -3.01 34.53 -31.55
C SER A 443 -4.20 34.15 -30.66
N VAL A 444 -3.96 33.42 -29.56
CA VAL A 444 -4.97 33.00 -28.58
C VAL A 444 -5.10 34.05 -27.49
N ILE A 445 -3.97 34.39 -26.85
CA ILE A 445 -3.89 35.42 -25.81
C ILE A 445 -2.65 36.28 -26.08
N PRO A 446 -2.77 37.64 -26.11
CA PRO A 446 -1.65 38.53 -26.39
C PRO A 446 -0.43 38.36 -25.47
N ALA A 447 -0.65 37.91 -24.23
CA ALA A 447 0.42 37.66 -23.26
C ALA A 447 1.30 36.44 -23.61
N GLY A 448 0.84 35.53 -24.48
CA GLY A 448 1.58 34.32 -24.86
C GLY A 448 1.63 33.21 -23.79
N GLU A 449 1.03 33.44 -22.63
CA GLU A 449 0.97 32.46 -21.53
C GLU A 449 -0.39 32.55 -20.82
N ILE A 450 -0.85 31.43 -20.26
CA ILE A 450 -2.09 31.37 -19.46
C ILE A 450 -1.97 30.34 -18.33
N PHE A 451 -2.68 30.59 -17.24
CA PHE A 451 -2.84 29.62 -16.16
C PHE A 451 -3.66 28.40 -16.63
N MET A 452 -3.07 27.21 -16.55
CA MET A 452 -3.73 25.93 -16.88
C MET A 452 -3.89 25.06 -15.64
N GLY A 453 -5.01 25.21 -14.94
CA GLY A 453 -5.31 24.41 -13.75
C GLY A 453 -5.89 23.03 -14.06
N ALA A 454 -6.68 22.91 -15.13
CA ALA A 454 -7.24 21.64 -15.57
C ALA A 454 -6.15 20.68 -16.07
N HIS A 455 -6.19 19.44 -15.60
CA HIS A 455 -5.14 18.47 -15.95
C HIS A 455 -5.58 17.01 -15.85
N PHE A 456 -4.89 16.18 -16.63
CA PHE A 456 -5.00 14.73 -16.59
C PHE A 456 -3.88 14.14 -15.73
N LYS A 457 -4.23 13.16 -14.90
CA LYS A 457 -3.30 12.32 -14.15
C LYS A 457 -3.02 11.08 -15.01
N ILE A 458 -1.82 10.97 -15.57
CA ILE A 458 -1.50 9.91 -16.53
C ILE A 458 -1.19 8.60 -15.79
N ALA A 459 -0.23 8.68 -14.88
CA ALA A 459 0.21 7.54 -14.08
C ALA A 459 0.70 8.01 -12.70
N GLN A 460 0.86 7.06 -11.80
CA GLN A 460 1.52 7.26 -10.53
C GLN A 460 2.44 6.06 -10.29
N PHE A 461 3.75 6.32 -10.26
CA PHE A 461 4.75 5.28 -10.05
C PHE A 461 5.89 5.82 -9.19
N ALA A 462 6.05 5.24 -8.00
CA ALA A 462 6.98 5.72 -6.98
C ALA A 462 6.81 7.24 -6.74
N MET A 463 7.89 8.01 -6.88
CA MET A 463 7.89 9.47 -6.67
C MET A 463 7.46 10.28 -7.91
N ILE A 464 7.17 9.63 -9.03
CA ILE A 464 6.87 10.29 -10.29
C ILE A 464 5.40 10.08 -10.65
N SER A 465 4.66 11.17 -10.70
CA SER A 465 3.25 11.17 -11.12
C SER A 465 3.07 12.08 -12.33
N PRO A 466 3.22 11.58 -13.56
CA PRO A 466 3.12 12.41 -14.75
C PRO A 466 1.72 13.02 -14.91
N ARG A 467 1.69 14.29 -15.30
CA ARG A 467 0.46 15.04 -15.55
C ARG A 467 0.51 15.77 -16.88
N MET A 468 -0.66 15.97 -17.47
CA MET A 468 -0.84 16.76 -18.69
C MET A 468 -1.79 17.93 -18.41
N HIS A 469 -1.28 19.15 -18.49
CA HIS A 469 -2.05 20.39 -18.29
C HIS A 469 -2.49 20.95 -19.64
N TYR A 470 -3.74 21.44 -19.68
CA TYR A 470 -4.32 21.96 -20.91
C TYR A 470 -5.20 23.18 -20.67
N TYR A 471 -5.41 23.94 -21.75
CA TYR A 471 -6.33 25.06 -21.82
C TYR A 471 -7.39 24.80 -22.88
N ASP A 472 -8.66 24.82 -22.46
CA ASP A 472 -9.82 24.69 -23.34
C ASP A 472 -10.14 26.05 -24.00
N HIS A 473 -9.83 26.18 -25.29
CA HIS A 473 -10.18 27.34 -26.11
C HIS A 473 -11.18 26.99 -27.23
N THR A 474 -11.91 25.88 -27.07
CA THR A 474 -12.82 25.35 -28.09
C THR A 474 -13.95 26.31 -28.47
N ALA A 475 -14.41 27.14 -27.53
CA ALA A 475 -15.49 28.10 -27.78
C ALA A 475 -15.11 29.21 -28.78
N GLN A 476 -13.82 29.49 -28.98
CA GLN A 476 -13.34 30.57 -29.86
C GLN A 476 -12.58 30.01 -31.06
N SER A 477 -11.58 29.15 -30.84
CA SER A 477 -10.76 28.58 -31.93
C SER A 477 -11.15 27.16 -32.34
N GLY A 478 -12.02 26.49 -31.59
CA GLY A 478 -12.30 25.07 -31.76
C GLY A 478 -11.11 24.17 -31.40
N ARG A 479 -10.12 24.69 -30.67
CA ARG A 479 -8.89 23.97 -30.30
C ARG A 479 -8.61 23.96 -28.81
N ILE A 480 -7.80 22.99 -28.41
CA ILE A 480 -7.28 22.81 -27.07
C ILE A 480 -5.77 22.92 -27.13
N TYR A 481 -5.18 23.64 -26.17
CA TYR A 481 -3.75 23.85 -26.07
C TYR A 481 -3.19 23.06 -24.89
N VAL A 482 -2.26 22.14 -25.16
CA VAL A 482 -1.56 21.37 -24.13
C VAL A 482 -0.24 22.08 -23.82
N GLY A 483 -0.21 22.76 -22.67
CA GLY A 483 0.94 23.59 -22.28
C GLY A 483 2.02 22.84 -21.49
N TYR A 484 1.73 21.63 -21.00
CA TYR A 484 2.70 20.84 -20.24
C TYR A 484 2.35 19.36 -20.22
N ILE A 485 3.35 18.53 -20.47
CA ILE A 485 3.35 17.09 -20.21
C ILE A 485 4.65 16.82 -19.45
N GLY A 486 4.58 16.30 -18.24
CA GLY A 486 5.78 16.11 -17.42
C GLY A 486 5.46 15.61 -16.03
N ARG A 487 6.47 15.61 -15.16
CA ARG A 487 6.33 15.23 -13.74
C ARG A 487 5.31 16.13 -13.03
N HIS A 488 4.79 15.67 -11.89
CA HIS A 488 3.90 16.48 -11.07
C HIS A 488 4.58 17.82 -10.69
N LEU A 489 3.91 18.93 -11.01
CA LEU A 489 4.38 20.26 -10.65
C LEU A 489 4.28 20.47 -9.12
N PRO A 490 5.21 21.23 -8.50
CA PRO A 490 5.29 21.36 -7.03
C PRO A 490 3.98 21.84 -6.38
N THR A 491 3.64 21.28 -5.22
CA THR A 491 2.51 21.68 -4.37
C THR A 491 2.92 21.63 -2.90
N GLY A 492 2.12 22.15 -1.97
CA GLY A 492 2.45 22.16 -0.54
C GLY A 492 2.65 20.78 0.10
N GLN A 493 2.20 19.70 -0.57
CA GLN A 493 2.35 18.32 -0.11
C GLN A 493 3.52 17.57 -0.78
N THR A 494 4.13 18.14 -1.82
CA THR A 494 5.24 17.52 -2.55
C THR A 494 6.45 18.44 -2.43
N ASN A 495 7.29 18.20 -1.42
CA ASN A 495 8.57 18.88 -1.24
C ASN A 495 9.60 18.44 -2.28
#